data_AF-A0A7R9I7L7-F1
#
_entry.id   AF-A0A7R9I7L7-F1
#
_cell.length_a   1.000
_cell.length_b   1.000
_cell.length_c   1.000
_cell.angle_alpha   90.00
_cell.angle_beta   90.00
_cell.angle_gamma   90.00
#
_symmetry.space_group_name_H-M   'P 1'
#
loop_
_entity.id
_entity.type
_entity.pdbx_description
1 polymer ?
#
loop_
_entity_poly.entity_id
_entity_poly.type
_entity_poly.pdbx_seq_one_letter_code
_entity_poly.pdbx_strand_id
1 'polypeptide(L)'
;ILDTHLNTYTFTKALAEHEVNNSVVQRKGKAVIIRPSMITCAWKEPVPGWTNSKNGPSGFLMGASKGVVRRLPVDKNLIYDYVPIDIVVNMILVSAAMISANEITNERDEVPIFHCTSSVSNPFRWNTVEKKINIYLHLEPLKSAVWYPYLKLVPTLRHFSLSAWIVHMIPAYFLDLFLKMTGAKP
;
A
#
# COMPACT_ATOMS: atom_id res chain seq x y z
N ILE A 1 -11.77 -23.02 5.22
CA ILE A 1 -12.18 -22.18 4.07
C ILE A 1 -10.97 -21.43 3.49
N LEU A 2 -10.20 -20.69 4.28
CA LEU A 2 -9.06 -19.90 3.76
C LEU A 2 -7.73 -20.65 3.63
N ASP A 3 -7.58 -21.83 4.25
CA ASP A 3 -6.35 -22.65 4.22
C ASP A 3 -5.07 -21.83 4.46
N THR A 4 -4.11 -21.79 3.53
CA THR A 4 -2.84 -21.05 3.66
C THR A 4 -2.96 -19.56 3.30
N HIS A 5 -4.13 -19.06 2.95
CA HIS A 5 -4.33 -17.67 2.53
C HIS A 5 -4.49 -16.71 3.71
N LEU A 6 -3.74 -15.61 3.67
CA LEU A 6 -3.73 -14.58 4.72
C LEU A 6 -5.09 -13.88 4.88
N ASN A 7 -5.85 -13.76 3.79
CA ASN A 7 -7.18 -13.15 3.79
C ASN A 7 -8.03 -13.63 2.60
N THR A 8 -9.31 -13.29 2.63
CA THR A 8 -10.29 -13.59 1.56
C THR A 8 -9.89 -13.01 0.21
N TYR A 9 -9.19 -11.88 0.18
CA TYR A 9 -8.69 -11.29 -1.06
C TYR A 9 -7.65 -12.18 -1.75
N THR A 10 -6.64 -12.67 -1.00
CA THR A 10 -5.62 -13.57 -1.56
C THR A 10 -6.20 -14.90 -2.02
N PHE A 11 -7.22 -15.42 -1.32
CA PHE A 11 -7.93 -16.62 -1.72
C PHE A 11 -8.71 -16.41 -3.04
N THR A 12 -9.49 -15.33 -3.13
CA THR A 12 -10.29 -15.05 -4.34
C THR A 12 -9.41 -14.74 -5.55
N LYS A 13 -8.24 -14.11 -5.37
CA LYS A 13 -7.26 -13.92 -6.45
C LYS A 13 -6.63 -15.23 -6.92
N ALA A 14 -6.26 -16.13 -6.01
CA ALA A 14 -5.75 -17.44 -6.40
C ALA A 14 -6.79 -18.27 -7.19
N LEU A 15 -8.06 -18.23 -6.77
CA LEU A 15 -9.14 -18.87 -7.52
C LEU A 15 -9.31 -18.25 -8.92
N ALA A 16 -9.24 -16.92 -9.03
CA ALA A 16 -9.33 -16.25 -10.32
C ALA A 16 -8.19 -16.64 -11.27
N GLU A 17 -6.96 -16.80 -10.76
CA GLU A 17 -5.83 -17.26 -11.58
C GLU A 17 -6.05 -18.68 -12.13
N HIS A 18 -6.59 -19.59 -11.31
CA HIS A 18 -6.94 -20.94 -11.73
C HIS A 18 -8.02 -20.93 -12.83
N GLU A 19 -9.07 -20.13 -12.67
CA GLU A 19 -10.14 -20.02 -13.66
C GLU A 19 -9.67 -19.39 -14.98
N VAL A 20 -8.78 -18.40 -14.91
CA VAL A 20 -8.14 -17.83 -16.11
C VAL A 20 -7.32 -18.90 -16.84
N ASN A 21 -6.53 -19.69 -16.11
CA ASN A 21 -5.75 -20.77 -16.71
C ASN A 21 -6.65 -21.79 -17.42
N ASN A 22 -7.69 -22.28 -16.74
CA ASN A 22 -8.65 -23.24 -17.31
C ASN A 22 -9.32 -22.71 -18.57
N SER A 23 -9.80 -21.47 -18.53
CA SER A 23 -10.47 -20.83 -19.67
C SER A 23 -9.53 -20.67 -20.87
N VAL A 24 -8.28 -20.28 -20.63
CA VAL A 24 -7.28 -20.07 -21.70
C VAL A 24 -6.90 -21.40 -22.35
N VAL A 25 -6.68 -22.46 -21.55
CA VAL A 25 -6.36 -23.80 -22.06
C VAL A 25 -7.53 -24.36 -22.88
N GLN A 26 -8.75 -24.30 -22.35
CA GLN A 26 -9.95 -24.82 -23.04
C GLN A 26 -10.23 -24.11 -24.36
N ARG A 27 -10.02 -22.78 -24.41
CA ARG A 27 -10.34 -21.96 -25.58
C ARG A 27 -9.15 -21.72 -26.51
N LYS A 28 -7.97 -22.25 -26.19
CA LYS A 28 -6.70 -21.93 -26.86
C LYS A 28 -6.49 -20.41 -26.98
N GLY A 29 -6.82 -19.70 -25.91
CA GLY A 29 -6.73 -18.26 -25.82
C GLY A 29 -5.30 -17.78 -25.54
N LYS A 30 -5.15 -16.47 -25.38
CA LYS A 30 -3.89 -15.83 -25.00
C LYS A 30 -4.09 -15.02 -23.74
N ALA A 31 -3.29 -15.29 -22.71
CA ALA A 31 -3.30 -14.52 -21.48
C ALA A 31 -1.93 -14.58 -20.81
N VAL A 32 -1.74 -13.68 -19.86
CA VAL A 32 -0.61 -13.67 -18.92
C VAL A 32 -1.13 -13.20 -17.57
N ILE A 33 -0.60 -13.78 -16.50
CA ILE A 33 -0.92 -13.39 -15.13
C ILE A 33 0.27 -12.59 -14.60
N ILE A 34 -0.01 -11.40 -14.08
CA ILE A 34 0.99 -10.59 -13.39
C ILE A 34 0.63 -10.54 -11.92
N ARG A 35 1.60 -10.91 -11.08
CA ARG A 35 1.51 -10.93 -9.62
C ARG A 35 2.33 -9.77 -9.04
N PRO A 36 1.73 -8.57 -8.88
CA PRO A 36 2.42 -7.48 -8.23
C PRO A 36 2.43 -7.62 -6.71
N SER A 37 3.43 -7.02 -6.07
CA SER A 37 3.39 -6.75 -4.62
C SER A 37 2.52 -5.53 -4.30
N MET A 38 2.67 -4.93 -3.11
CA MET A 38 1.84 -3.78 -2.72
C MET A 38 2.18 -2.57 -3.59
N ILE A 39 1.23 -2.19 -4.44
CA ILE A 39 1.42 -1.09 -5.38
C ILE A 39 1.46 0.25 -4.64
N THR A 40 2.47 1.07 -4.92
CA THR A 40 2.63 2.42 -4.38
C THR A 40 2.52 3.49 -5.48
N CYS A 41 2.75 4.75 -5.12
CA CYS A 41 2.80 5.85 -6.08
C CYS A 41 3.86 5.62 -7.17
N ALA A 42 3.68 6.34 -8.28
CA ALA A 42 4.58 6.33 -9.42
C ALA A 42 5.99 6.73 -9.01
N TRP A 43 6.99 6.01 -9.54
CA TRP A 43 8.38 6.40 -9.37
C TRP A 43 8.76 7.54 -10.32
N LYS A 44 8.35 7.43 -11.59
CA LYS A 44 8.68 8.39 -12.65
C LYS A 44 7.46 8.89 -13.42
N GLU A 45 6.62 8.00 -13.94
CA GLU A 45 5.57 8.36 -14.89
C GLU A 45 4.16 8.17 -14.30
N PRO A 46 3.18 9.06 -14.61
CA PRO A 46 3.30 10.27 -15.42
C PRO A 46 4.05 11.41 -14.71
N VAL A 47 4.06 11.41 -13.37
CA VAL A 47 4.83 12.34 -12.52
C VAL A 47 5.28 11.57 -11.26
N PRO A 48 6.50 11.79 -10.74
CA PRO A 48 6.93 11.16 -9.50
C PRO A 48 5.97 11.42 -8.33
N GLY A 49 5.65 10.37 -7.58
CA GLY A 49 4.74 10.43 -6.44
C GLY A 49 3.25 10.46 -6.81
N TRP A 50 2.89 10.44 -8.10
CA TRP A 50 1.49 10.39 -8.53
C TRP A 50 0.79 9.11 -8.04
N THR A 51 -0.42 9.25 -7.55
CA THR A 51 -1.31 8.13 -7.19
C THR A 51 -2.77 8.58 -7.28
N ASN A 52 -3.64 7.71 -7.77
CA ASN A 52 -5.10 7.88 -7.69
C ASN A 52 -5.69 7.21 -6.44
N SER A 53 -4.87 6.44 -5.72
CA SER A 53 -5.27 5.64 -4.57
C SER A 53 -4.72 6.23 -3.28
N LYS A 54 -5.59 6.29 -2.27
CA LYS A 54 -5.26 6.63 -0.88
C LYS A 54 -5.17 5.39 0.00
N ASN A 55 -5.01 4.20 -0.59
CA ASN A 55 -4.89 2.96 0.15
C ASN A 55 -3.44 2.69 0.53
N GLY A 56 -3.24 1.91 1.60
CA GLY A 56 -1.92 1.49 2.04
C GLY A 56 -1.00 2.65 2.46
N PRO A 57 0.31 2.61 2.10
CA PRO A 57 1.29 3.61 2.54
C PRO A 57 0.92 5.05 2.20
N SER A 58 0.38 5.29 1.00
CA SER A 58 -0.03 6.63 0.55
C SER A 58 -1.11 7.22 1.45
N GLY A 59 -2.08 6.40 1.89
CA GLY A 59 -3.14 6.82 2.81
C GLY A 59 -2.61 7.19 4.19
N PHE A 60 -1.75 6.34 4.74
CA PHE A 60 -1.13 6.58 6.05
C PHE A 60 -0.28 7.85 6.04
N LEU A 61 0.54 8.05 5.01
CA LEU A 61 1.36 9.25 4.87
C LEU A 61 0.51 10.51 4.65
N MET A 62 -0.59 10.42 3.90
CA MET A 62 -1.54 11.53 3.76
C MET A 62 -2.20 11.86 5.11
N GLY A 63 -2.62 10.85 5.88
CA GLY A 63 -3.16 11.03 7.22
C GLY A 63 -2.15 11.66 8.19
N ALA A 64 -0.88 11.26 8.09
CA ALA A 64 0.20 11.84 8.87
C ALA A 64 0.48 13.29 8.47
N SER A 65 0.45 13.59 7.18
CA SER A 65 0.61 14.95 6.63
C SER A 65 -0.50 15.90 7.05
N LYS A 66 -1.71 15.37 7.33
CA LYS A 66 -2.80 16.15 7.93
C LYS A 66 -2.69 16.29 9.45
N GLY A 67 -1.77 15.56 10.09
CA GLY A 67 -1.66 15.46 11.54
C GLY A 67 -2.71 14.58 12.22
N VAL A 68 -3.56 13.90 11.44
CA VAL A 68 -4.62 13.00 11.94
C VAL A 68 -4.01 11.66 12.35
N VAL A 69 -3.08 11.11 11.57
CA VAL A 69 -2.38 9.86 11.88
C VAL A 69 -1.04 10.19 12.52
N ARG A 70 -0.94 10.10 13.84
CA ARG A 70 0.29 10.46 14.59
C ARG A 70 1.11 9.26 15.04
N ARG A 71 0.51 8.08 14.99
CA ARG A 71 1.04 6.79 15.44
C ARG A 71 0.62 5.73 14.43
N LEU A 72 1.54 4.87 14.02
CA LEU A 72 1.24 3.77 13.10
C LEU A 72 1.90 2.48 13.61
N PRO A 73 1.13 1.39 13.81
CA PRO A 73 1.69 0.12 14.26
C PRO A 73 2.41 -0.58 13.10
N VAL A 74 3.72 -0.40 13.03
CA VAL A 74 4.58 -0.93 11.97
C VAL A 74 5.84 -1.46 12.63
N ASP A 75 6.16 -2.73 12.37
CA ASP A 75 7.49 -3.24 12.67
C ASP A 75 8.45 -2.74 11.59
N LYS A 76 9.26 -1.76 11.98
CA LYS A 76 10.19 -1.09 11.08
C LYS A 76 11.30 -1.99 10.54
N ASN A 77 11.49 -3.16 11.13
CA ASN A 77 12.49 -4.13 10.71
C ASN A 77 11.90 -5.17 9.77
N LEU A 78 10.59 -5.25 9.54
CA LEU A 78 10.04 -6.18 8.55
C LEU A 78 10.37 -5.73 7.12
N ILE A 79 10.51 -6.70 6.21
CA ILE A 79 10.59 -6.43 4.78
C ILE A 79 9.18 -6.20 4.28
N TYR A 80 8.94 -5.05 3.67
CA TYR A 80 7.69 -4.74 2.98
C TYR A 80 7.97 -4.69 1.48
N ASP A 81 7.20 -5.42 0.69
CA ASP A 81 7.36 -5.43 -0.76
C ASP A 81 6.43 -4.38 -1.38
N TYR A 82 7.03 -3.26 -1.78
CA TYR A 82 6.36 -2.16 -2.45
C TYR A 82 6.84 -2.06 -3.89
N VAL A 83 5.90 -1.95 -4.82
CA VAL A 83 6.21 -1.78 -6.24
C VAL A 83 5.55 -0.51 -6.79
N PRO A 84 6.29 0.39 -7.45
CA PRO A 84 5.71 1.56 -8.10
C PRO A 84 4.69 1.19 -9.19
N ILE A 85 3.58 1.94 -9.27
CA ILE A 85 2.50 1.66 -10.23
C ILE A 85 2.95 1.71 -11.69
N ASP A 86 3.87 2.60 -12.03
CA ASP A 86 4.43 2.75 -13.38
C ASP A 86 5.23 1.52 -13.81
N ILE A 87 5.95 0.88 -12.88
CA ILE A 87 6.64 -0.38 -13.14
C ILE A 87 5.63 -1.50 -13.42
N VAL A 88 4.54 -1.59 -12.64
CA VAL A 88 3.50 -2.60 -12.85
C VAL A 88 2.80 -2.40 -14.20
N VAL A 89 2.46 -1.16 -14.54
CA VAL A 89 1.83 -0.83 -15.83
C VAL A 89 2.75 -1.19 -16.99
N ASN A 90 4.03 -0.84 -16.92
CA ASN A 90 5.00 -1.21 -17.95
C ASN A 90 5.12 -2.73 -18.10
N MET A 91 5.14 -3.48 -16.99
CA MET A 91 5.15 -4.94 -17.04
C MET A 91 3.89 -5.50 -17.70
N ILE A 92 2.71 -4.93 -17.43
CA ILE A 92 1.44 -5.31 -18.08
C ILE A 92 1.52 -5.11 -19.59
N LEU A 93 1.95 -3.92 -20.04
CA LEU A 93 2.02 -3.58 -21.45
C LEU A 93 3.01 -4.48 -22.20
N VAL A 94 4.21 -4.65 -21.65
CA VAL A 94 5.24 -5.51 -22.24
C VAL A 94 4.77 -6.96 -22.30
N SER A 95 4.23 -7.50 -21.20
CA SER A 95 3.77 -8.89 -21.16
C SER A 95 2.63 -9.14 -22.16
N ALA A 96 1.69 -8.20 -22.29
CA ALA A 96 0.61 -8.29 -23.28
C ALA A 96 1.15 -8.29 -24.71
N ALA A 97 2.10 -7.41 -25.02
CA ALA A 97 2.74 -7.34 -26.34
C ALA A 97 3.47 -8.65 -26.68
N MET A 98 4.27 -9.19 -25.75
CA MET A 98 5.03 -10.44 -25.95
C MET A 98 4.12 -11.64 -26.20
N ILE A 99 3.01 -11.76 -25.45
CA ILE A 99 2.01 -12.83 -25.66
C ILE A 99 1.30 -12.66 -27.00
N SER A 100 0.96 -11.43 -27.37
CA SER A 100 0.35 -11.14 -28.67
C SER A 100 1.27 -11.56 -29.82
N ALA A 101 2.56 -11.29 -29.71
CA ALA A 101 3.60 -11.63 -30.67
C ALA A 101 4.02 -13.12 -30.67
N ASN A 102 3.47 -13.95 -29.78
CA ASN A 102 3.89 -15.35 -29.55
C ASN A 102 5.38 -15.49 -29.14
N GLU A 103 5.97 -14.48 -28.51
CA GLU A 103 7.36 -14.51 -28.03
C GLU A 103 7.52 -15.30 -26.73
N ILE A 104 6.40 -15.55 -26.03
CA ILE A 104 6.36 -16.38 -24.84
C ILE A 104 5.59 -17.65 -25.21
N THR A 105 6.33 -18.74 -25.39
CA THR A 105 5.77 -20.08 -25.49
C THR A 105 5.98 -20.78 -24.15
N ASN A 106 4.89 -21.28 -23.57
CA ASN A 106 4.98 -22.09 -22.36
C ASN A 106 4.94 -23.56 -22.78
N GLU A 107 5.98 -24.33 -22.44
CA GLU A 107 6.06 -25.76 -22.78
C GLU A 107 4.96 -26.60 -22.12
N ARG A 108 4.32 -26.06 -21.08
CA ARG A 108 3.34 -26.76 -20.24
C ARG A 108 1.87 -26.50 -20.61
N ASP A 109 1.60 -25.79 -21.71
CA ASP A 109 0.24 -25.34 -22.05
C ASP A 109 -0.46 -24.58 -20.89
N GLU A 110 0.30 -23.86 -20.07
CA GLU A 110 -0.23 -23.05 -18.96
C GLU A 110 -0.07 -21.56 -19.22
N VAL A 111 -0.92 -20.74 -18.59
CA VAL A 111 -0.81 -19.28 -18.65
C VAL A 111 0.51 -18.84 -17.98
N PRO A 112 1.40 -18.11 -18.67
CA PRO A 112 2.61 -17.59 -18.07
C PRO A 112 2.33 -16.67 -16.89
N ILE A 113 3.17 -16.76 -15.85
CA ILE A 113 3.04 -15.96 -14.63
C ILE A 113 4.31 -15.15 -14.42
N PHE A 114 4.15 -13.83 -14.34
CA PHE A 114 5.24 -12.91 -14.01
C PHE A 114 5.05 -12.29 -12.63
N HIS A 115 6.11 -12.32 -11.83
CA HIS A 115 6.13 -11.70 -10.51
C HIS A 115 6.70 -10.27 -10.61
N CYS A 116 5.89 -9.28 -10.25
CA CYS A 116 6.30 -7.88 -10.18
C CYS A 116 6.57 -7.51 -8.72
N THR A 117 7.69 -8.02 -8.19
CA THR A 117 8.05 -7.94 -6.78
C THR A 117 9.50 -7.47 -6.62
N SER A 118 9.81 -6.85 -5.48
CA SER A 118 11.13 -6.29 -5.22
C SER A 118 11.77 -6.84 -3.95
N SER A 119 11.03 -7.54 -3.09
CA SER A 119 11.50 -7.93 -1.75
C SER A 119 12.79 -8.76 -1.73
N VAL A 120 13.03 -9.60 -2.74
CA VAL A 120 14.22 -10.45 -2.80
C VAL A 120 15.45 -9.68 -3.32
N SER A 121 15.26 -8.79 -4.29
CA SER A 121 16.35 -8.08 -4.98
C SER A 121 16.65 -6.70 -4.38
N ASN A 122 15.64 -6.02 -3.85
CA ASN A 122 15.73 -4.69 -3.25
C ASN A 122 14.75 -4.55 -2.06
N PRO A 123 15.06 -5.17 -0.91
CA PRO A 123 14.16 -5.22 0.24
C PRO A 123 13.95 -3.83 0.88
N PHE A 124 12.71 -3.35 0.92
CA PHE A 124 12.35 -2.14 1.65
C PHE A 124 12.04 -2.44 3.12
N ARG A 125 12.56 -1.59 4.01
CA ARG A 125 12.26 -1.59 5.45
C ARG A 125 12.00 -0.17 5.92
N TRP A 126 10.98 0.03 6.76
CA TRP A 126 10.62 1.36 7.24
C TRP A 126 11.71 2.03 8.09
N ASN A 127 12.59 1.24 8.72
CA ASN A 127 13.73 1.77 9.47
C ASN A 127 14.68 2.63 8.60
N THR A 128 14.75 2.38 7.29
CA THR A 128 15.63 3.11 6.35
C THR A 128 15.15 4.54 6.09
N VAL A 129 13.83 4.77 6.21
CA VAL A 129 13.19 6.06 5.93
C VAL A 129 12.62 6.75 7.18
N GLU A 130 12.53 6.05 8.32
CA GLU A 130 11.91 6.54 9.57
C GLU A 130 12.36 7.96 9.95
N LYS A 131 13.68 8.22 9.90
CA LYS A 131 14.25 9.53 10.24
C LYS A 131 13.88 10.63 9.24
N LYS A 132 13.63 10.27 7.98
CA LYS A 132 13.31 11.21 6.90
C LYS A 132 11.82 11.55 6.84
N ILE A 133 10.95 10.68 7.35
CA ILE A 133 9.49 10.89 7.29
C ILE A 133 9.11 12.26 7.85
N ASN A 134 9.48 12.55 9.11
CA ASN A 134 9.08 13.81 9.75
C ASN A 134 9.73 15.04 9.08
N ILE A 135 10.93 14.90 8.53
CA ILE A 135 11.57 15.96 7.73
C ILE A 135 10.67 16.31 6.53
N TYR A 136 10.25 15.32 5.75
CA TYR A 136 9.38 15.57 4.59
C TYR A 136 8.00 16.09 4.98
N LEU A 137 7.42 15.60 6.09
CA LEU A 137 6.14 16.11 6.60
C LEU A 137 6.20 17.60 6.99
N HIS A 138 7.38 18.11 7.36
CA HIS A 138 7.58 19.50 7.77
C HIS A 138 8.06 20.40 6.64
N LEU A 139 8.77 19.85 5.64
CA LEU A 139 9.17 20.58 4.44
C LEU A 139 7.98 20.89 3.53
N GLU A 140 7.05 19.93 3.38
CA GLU A 140 5.90 20.04 2.48
C GLU A 140 4.56 19.88 3.24
N PRO A 141 4.21 20.82 4.13
CA PRO A 141 3.01 20.71 4.96
C PRO A 141 1.74 20.91 4.13
N LEU A 142 0.70 20.12 4.42
CA LEU A 142 -0.61 20.32 3.81
C LEU A 142 -1.30 21.55 4.40
N LYS A 143 -1.84 22.43 3.55
CA LYS A 143 -2.68 23.56 3.97
C LYS A 143 -3.89 23.15 4.82
N SER A 144 -4.36 21.91 4.64
CA SER A 144 -5.49 21.32 5.37
C SER A 144 -5.06 20.48 6.58
N ALA A 145 -3.84 20.66 7.07
CA ALA A 145 -3.40 20.02 8.30
C ALA A 145 -4.22 20.54 9.49
N VAL A 146 -4.86 19.63 10.20
CA VAL A 146 -5.65 19.93 11.41
C VAL A 146 -4.79 19.90 12.68
N TRP A 147 -3.63 19.26 12.60
CA TRP A 147 -2.63 19.23 13.67
C TRP A 147 -1.25 19.33 13.04
N TYR A 148 -0.30 19.93 13.77
CA TYR A 148 1.13 19.86 13.45
C TYR A 148 1.57 18.43 13.09
N PRO A 149 1.97 18.15 11.83
CA PRO A 149 2.27 16.81 11.35
C PRO A 149 3.40 16.16 12.14
N TYR A 150 3.20 14.93 12.61
CA TYR A 150 4.25 14.14 13.24
C TYR A 150 3.85 12.67 13.24
N LEU A 151 4.69 11.82 12.66
CA LEU A 151 4.46 10.38 12.62
C LEU A 151 5.51 9.64 13.44
N LYS A 152 5.06 8.75 14.32
CA LYS A 152 5.90 7.76 14.99
C LYS A 152 5.44 6.36 14.64
N LEU A 153 6.38 5.55 14.16
CA LEU A 153 6.16 4.12 13.97
C LEU A 153 6.30 3.44 15.33
N VAL A 154 5.33 2.60 15.69
CA VAL A 154 5.31 1.89 16.97
C VAL A 154 5.31 0.38 16.74
N PRO A 155 6.09 -0.39 17.52
CA PRO A 155 6.34 -1.79 17.21
C PRO A 155 5.18 -2.73 17.59
N THR A 156 4.27 -2.31 18.46
CA THR A 156 3.19 -3.18 18.94
C THR A 156 1.85 -2.47 19.04
N LEU A 157 0.76 -3.24 18.92
CA LEU A 157 -0.61 -2.75 19.03
C LEU A 157 -0.93 -2.18 20.42
N ARG A 158 -0.28 -2.67 21.48
CA ARG A 158 -0.44 -2.12 22.84
C ARG A 158 0.13 -0.71 22.94
N HIS A 159 1.34 -0.49 22.43
CA HIS A 159 1.93 0.85 22.36
C HIS A 159 1.06 1.78 21.51
N PHE A 160 0.58 1.30 20.37
CA PHE A 160 -0.35 2.04 19.53
C PHE A 160 -1.60 2.45 20.31
N SER A 161 -2.31 1.49 20.92
CA SER A 161 -3.55 1.74 21.66
C SER A 161 -3.36 2.74 22.81
N LEU A 162 -2.34 2.56 23.65
CA LEU A 162 -2.04 3.49 24.74
C LEU A 162 -1.71 4.89 24.21
N SER A 163 -0.88 4.97 23.17
CA SER A 163 -0.52 6.26 22.58
C SER A 163 -1.69 6.94 21.88
N ALA A 164 -2.64 6.18 21.33
CA ALA A 164 -3.84 6.71 20.70
C ALA A 164 -4.77 7.36 21.72
N TRP A 165 -4.92 6.76 22.91
CA TRP A 165 -5.65 7.38 24.02
C TRP A 165 -5.04 8.73 24.41
N ILE A 166 -3.72 8.79 24.57
CA ILE A 166 -3.03 10.00 25.01
C ILE A 166 -3.07 11.11 23.94
N VAL A 167 -2.85 10.74 22.68
CA VAL A 167 -2.64 11.72 21.60
C VAL A 167 -3.93 12.12 20.89
N HIS A 168 -4.96 11.27 20.91
CA HIS A 168 -6.23 11.53 20.23
C HIS A 168 -7.40 11.68 21.21
N MET A 169 -7.62 10.73 22.11
CA MET A 169 -8.82 10.74 22.97
C MET A 169 -8.79 11.85 24.02
N ILE A 170 -7.68 11.98 24.76
CA ILE A 170 -7.57 13.02 25.82
C ILE A 170 -7.77 14.42 25.23
N PRO A 171 -7.07 14.84 24.16
CA PRO A 171 -7.27 16.16 23.56
C PRO A 171 -8.68 16.35 22.99
N ALA A 172 -9.29 15.31 22.42
CA ALA A 172 -10.67 15.36 21.95
C ALA A 172 -11.64 15.65 23.10
N TYR A 173 -11.53 14.93 24.23
CA TYR A 173 -12.38 15.20 25.40
C TYR A 173 -12.20 16.60 25.97
N PHE A 174 -10.96 17.14 25.98
CA PHE A 174 -10.72 18.53 26.38
C PHE A 174 -11.37 19.53 25.43
N LEU A 175 -11.26 19.30 24.11
CA LEU A 175 -11.88 20.15 23.11
C LEU A 175 -13.41 20.12 23.20
N ASP A 176 -14.00 18.93 23.35
CA ASP A 176 -15.46 18.75 23.50
C ASP A 176 -15.97 19.45 24.78
N LEU A 177 -15.21 19.36 25.88
CA LEU A 177 -15.54 20.05 27.12
C LEU A 177 -15.51 21.57 26.93
N PHE A 178 -14.49 22.09 26.25
CA PHE A 178 -14.38 23.51 25.93
C PHE A 178 -15.53 23.98 25.03
N LEU A 179 -15.86 23.24 23.98
CA LEU A 179 -16.98 23.55 23.08
C LEU A 179 -18.30 23.62 23.85
N LYS A 180 -18.58 22.62 24.71
CA LYS A 180 -19.74 22.63 25.60
C LYS A 180 -19.78 23.85 26.52
N MET A 181 -18.64 24.24 27.11
CA MET A 181 -18.56 25.42 27.98
C MET A 181 -18.83 26.73 27.23
N THR A 182 -18.45 26.81 25.95
CA THR A 182 -18.68 27.99 25.09
C THR A 182 -20.07 28.02 24.42
N GLY A 183 -20.93 27.03 24.70
CA GLY A 183 -22.25 26.91 24.07
C GLY A 183 -22.22 26.46 22.60
N ALA A 184 -21.05 26.07 22.10
CA ALA A 184 -20.90 25.46 20.78
C ALA A 184 -21.30 23.98 20.82
N LYS A 185 -21.73 23.43 19.68
CA LYS A 185 -21.99 21.99 19.59
C LYS A 185 -20.66 21.22 19.61
N PRO A 186 -20.49 20.26 20.53
CA PRO A 186 -19.40 19.30 20.48
C PRO A 186 -19.54 18.38 19.27
#